data_AF-A0A1H9LJH5-F1
#
_entry.id   AF-A0A1H9LJH5-F1
#
_cell.length_a   1.000
_cell.length_b   1.000
_cell.length_c   1.000
_cell.angle_alpha   90.00
_cell.angle_beta   90.00
_cell.angle_gamma   90.00
#
_symmetry.space_group_name_H-M   'P 1'
#
loop_
_entity.id
_entity.type
_entity.pdbx_description
1 polymer ?
#
loop_
_entity_poly.entity_id
_entity_poly.type
_entity_poly.pdbx_seq_one_letter_code
_entity_poly.pdbx_strand_id
1 'polypeptide(L)'
;EAFAPGEAFALAQRLEIHHTPKHGSWLNIAEIELSALSRQCLDRRISDLDTLNTELTAWQHTTNTNQRGIDWQFTTDDARTRLRHLYPKD
;
A
#
# COMPACT_ATOMS: atom_id res chain seq x y z
N GLU A 1 -22.34 -9.34 -8.33
CA GLU A 1 -23.65 -8.95 -7.76
C GLU A 1 -23.52 -7.54 -7.18
N ALA A 2 -24.60 -6.75 -7.15
CA ALA A 2 -24.58 -5.36 -6.66
C ALA A 2 -25.41 -5.26 -5.37
N PHE A 3 -24.92 -4.49 -4.38
CA PHE A 3 -25.63 -4.28 -3.12
C PHE A 3 -26.90 -3.43 -3.30
N ALA A 4 -27.85 -3.60 -2.38
CA ALA A 4 -29.03 -2.73 -2.33
C ALA A 4 -28.62 -1.26 -2.08
N PRO A 5 -29.37 -0.26 -2.56
CA PRO A 5 -28.95 1.14 -2.51
C PRO A 5 -28.55 1.64 -1.12
N GLY A 6 -29.30 1.25 -0.08
CA GLY A 6 -29.01 1.65 1.31
C GLY A 6 -27.70 1.05 1.83
N GLU A 7 -27.41 -0.20 1.50
CA GLU A 7 -26.16 -0.87 1.89
C GLU A 7 -24.96 -0.32 1.12
N ALA A 8 -25.11 -0.11 -0.20
CA ALA A 8 -24.09 0.51 -1.02
C ALA A 8 -23.69 1.90 -0.50
N PHE A 9 -24.68 2.72 -0.14
CA PHE A 9 -24.43 4.05 0.44
C PHE A 9 -23.72 3.97 1.80
N ALA A 10 -24.17 3.08 2.69
CA ALA A 10 -23.54 2.89 3.99
C ALA A 10 -22.08 2.42 3.88
N LEU A 11 -21.78 1.53 2.93
CA LEU A 11 -20.41 1.08 2.65
C LEU A 11 -19.55 2.21 2.08
N ALA A 12 -20.09 2.99 1.13
CA ALA A 12 -19.37 4.12 0.53
C ALA A 12 -19.00 5.20 1.56
N GLN A 13 -19.89 5.46 2.53
CA GLN A 13 -19.64 6.41 3.63
C GLN A 13 -18.50 6.00 4.57
N ARG A 14 -18.05 4.73 4.55
CA ARG A 14 -16.92 4.25 5.36
C ARG A 14 -15.56 4.51 4.71
N LEU A 15 -15.52 4.90 3.44
CA LEU A 15 -14.29 5.16 2.71
C LEU A 15 -13.82 6.60 2.95
N GLU A 16 -12.66 6.74 3.59
CA GLU A 16 -11.95 8.01 3.68
C GLU A 16 -10.76 8.01 2.71
N ILE A 17 -10.71 9.00 1.81
CA ILE A 17 -9.64 9.12 0.82
C ILE A 17 -8.64 10.17 1.30
N HIS A 18 -7.42 9.72 1.60
CA HIS A 18 -6.30 10.61 1.89
C HIS A 18 -5.41 10.77 0.67
N HIS A 19 -5.21 12.02 0.23
CA HIS A 19 -4.30 12.31 -0.87
C HIS A 19 -2.86 12.42 -0.36
N THR A 20 -1.97 11.59 -0.88
CA THR A 20 -0.54 11.65 -0.58
C THR A 20 0.14 12.79 -1.36
N PRO A 21 1.21 13.40 -0.82
CA PRO A 21 2.00 14.38 -1.57
C PRO A 21 2.60 13.77 -2.84
N LYS A 22 2.72 14.55 -3.93
CA LYS A 22 3.24 14.09 -5.23
C LYS A 22 4.61 13.40 -5.17
N HIS A 23 5.45 13.75 -4.20
CA HIS A 23 6.79 13.17 -4.01
C HIS A 23 6.92 12.39 -2.70
N GLY A 24 5.78 11.98 -2.11
CA GLY A 24 5.70 11.21 -0.87
C GLY A 24 5.65 9.71 -1.09
N SER A 25 6.35 9.19 -2.10
CA SER A 25 6.29 7.78 -2.50
C SER A 25 6.72 6.82 -1.37
N TRP A 26 7.57 7.30 -0.46
CA TRP A 26 7.98 6.59 0.76
C TRP A 26 6.85 6.37 1.78
N LEU A 27 5.72 7.07 1.66
CA LEU A 27 4.49 6.82 2.45
C LEU A 27 3.52 5.87 1.74
N ASN A 28 3.82 5.44 0.51
CA ASN A 28 2.94 4.62 -0.28
C ASN A 28 3.11 3.14 0.06
N ILE A 29 2.13 2.59 0.78
CA ILE A 29 2.05 1.17 1.15
C ILE A 29 2.23 0.25 -0.07
N ALA A 30 1.58 0.59 -1.18
CA ALA A 30 1.64 -0.24 -2.38
C ALA A 30 3.07 -0.32 -2.94
N GLU A 31 3.83 0.78 -2.91
CA GLU A 31 5.23 0.79 -3.35
C GLU A 31 6.12 -0.04 -2.42
N ILE A 32 5.88 0.01 -1.11
CA ILE A 32 6.61 -0.79 -0.11
C ILE A 32 6.39 -2.29 -0.38
N GLU A 33 5.13 -2.70 -0.56
CA GLU A 33 4.78 -4.10 -0.84
C GLU A 33 5.30 -4.56 -2.21
N LEU A 34 5.24 -3.71 -3.23
CA LEU A 34 5.85 -4.02 -4.53
C LEU A 34 7.37 -4.23 -4.41
N SER A 35 8.06 -3.40 -3.63
CA SER A 35 9.49 -3.59 -3.36
C SER A 35 9.79 -4.89 -2.60
N ALA A 36 8.91 -5.29 -1.67
CA ALA A 36 9.03 -6.56 -0.97
C ALA A 36 8.79 -7.75 -1.92
N LEU A 37 7.74 -7.70 -2.72
CA LEU A 37 7.43 -8.69 -3.76
C LEU A 37 8.61 -8.86 -4.72
N SER A 38 9.18 -7.76 -5.22
CA SER A 38 10.33 -7.81 -6.13
C SER A 38 11.51 -8.55 -5.52
N ARG A 39 11.85 -8.26 -4.26
CA ARG A 39 13.00 -8.88 -3.58
C ARG A 39 12.75 -10.32 -3.13
N GLN A 40 11.51 -10.67 -2.79
CA GLN A 40 11.19 -11.96 -2.18
C GLN A 40 10.71 -13.00 -3.19
N CYS A 41 10.05 -12.58 -4.26
CA CYS A 41 9.41 -13.46 -5.24
C CYS A 41 10.03 -13.32 -6.64
N LEU A 42 10.33 -12.09 -7.05
CA LEU A 42 10.72 -11.78 -8.43
C LEU A 42 12.22 -11.54 -8.64
N ASP A 43 13.07 -11.86 -7.66
CA ASP A 43 14.55 -11.71 -7.74
C ASP A 43 15.21 -12.78 -8.65
N ARG A 44 14.42 -13.43 -9.49
CA ARG A 44 14.84 -14.47 -10.42
C ARG A 44 14.04 -14.39 -11.70
N ARG A 45 14.60 -14.93 -12.78
CA ARG A 45 13.88 -15.07 -14.04
C ARG A 45 12.81 -16.17 -13.92
N ILE A 46 11.60 -15.86 -14.38
CA ILE A 46 10.49 -16.80 -14.50
C ILE A 46 10.12 -16.88 -15.98
N SER A 47 10.07 -18.08 -16.53
CA SER A 47 10.03 -18.35 -17.97
C SER A 47 8.64 -18.19 -18.60
N ASP A 48 7.59 -18.36 -17.81
CA ASP A 48 6.22 -18.48 -18.27
C ASP A 48 5.23 -17.88 -17.27
N LEU A 49 4.06 -17.53 -17.80
CA LEU A 49 3.04 -16.78 -17.07
C LEU A 49 2.36 -17.64 -15.99
N ASP A 50 2.20 -18.94 -16.23
CA ASP A 50 1.54 -19.84 -15.28
C ASP A 50 2.38 -20.03 -14.01
N THR A 51 3.68 -20.22 -14.18
CA THR A 51 4.63 -20.25 -13.07
C THR A 51 4.64 -18.92 -12.34
N LEU A 52 4.69 -17.79 -13.06
CA LEU A 52 4.64 -16.46 -12.45
C LEU A 52 3.38 -16.29 -11.58
N ASN A 53 2.21 -16.63 -12.11
CA ASN A 53 0.94 -16.50 -11.38
C ASN A 53 0.89 -17.39 -10.14
N THR A 54 1.45 -18.61 -10.23
CA THR A 54 1.53 -19.54 -9.09
C THR A 54 2.38 -18.96 -7.97
N GLU A 55 3.56 -18.42 -8.30
CA GLU A 55 4.48 -17.80 -7.35
C GLU A 55 3.88 -16.55 -6.71
N LEU A 56 3.26 -15.67 -7.52
CA LEU A 56 2.57 -14.47 -7.04
C LEU A 56 1.44 -14.83 -6.06
N THR A 57 0.65 -15.84 -6.38
CA THR A 57 -0.46 -16.31 -5.53
C THR A 57 0.06 -16.87 -4.21
N ALA A 58 1.11 -17.69 -4.24
CA ALA A 58 1.72 -18.25 -3.04
C ALA A 58 2.34 -17.17 -2.14
N TRP A 59 3.03 -16.19 -2.74
CA TRP A 59 3.58 -15.04 -2.02
C TRP A 59 2.46 -14.20 -1.39
N GLN A 60 1.43 -13.82 -2.16
CA GLN A 60 0.28 -13.06 -1.68
C GLN A 60 -0.41 -13.76 -0.51
N HIS A 61 -0.65 -15.07 -0.62
CA HIS A 61 -1.27 -15.85 0.46
C HIS A 61 -0.44 -15.79 1.74
N THR A 62 0.87 -16.00 1.62
CA THR A 62 1.80 -15.94 2.76
C THR A 62 1.80 -14.56 3.42
N THR A 63 1.94 -13.50 2.62
CA THR A 63 1.96 -12.11 3.11
C THR A 63 0.66 -11.74 3.82
N ASN A 64 -0.49 -12.07 3.21
CA ASN A 64 -1.81 -11.80 3.80
C ASN A 64 -2.06 -12.61 5.07
N THR A 65 -1.61 -13.86 5.13
CA THR A 65 -1.75 -14.73 6.31
C THR A 65 -0.91 -14.20 7.47
N ASN A 66 0.29 -13.69 7.18
CA ASN A 66 1.16 -13.12 8.20
C ASN A 66 0.62 -11.81 8.80
N GLN A 67 -0.37 -11.16 8.16
CA GLN A 67 -1.01 -9.92 8.61
C GLN A 67 -0.04 -8.91 9.22
N ARG A 68 1.14 -8.74 8.60
CA ARG A 68 2.12 -7.79 9.09
C ARG A 68 1.62 -6.39 8.79
N GLY A 69 1.01 -5.76 9.78
CA GLY A 69 0.72 -4.34 9.73
C GLY A 69 2.00 -3.54 9.47
N ILE A 70 1.84 -2.40 8.80
CA ILE A 70 2.96 -1.48 8.61
C ILE A 70 3.22 -0.77 9.93
N ASP A 71 4.43 -0.95 10.43
CA ASP A 71 4.92 -0.22 11.58
C ASP A 71 5.39 1.17 11.12
N TRP A 72 4.51 2.15 11.27
CA TRP A 72 4.77 3.53 10.87
C TRP A 72 5.70 4.21 11.86
N GLN A 73 6.96 4.32 11.48
CA GLN A 73 7.99 4.97 12.29
C GLN A 73 8.08 6.50 12.07
N PHE A 74 7.44 7.03 11.02
CA PHE A 74 7.43 8.46 10.71
C PHE A 74 6.16 9.12 11.25
N THR A 75 6.33 10.07 12.17
CA THR A 75 5.21 10.74 12.85
C THR A 75 4.85 12.07 12.21
N THR A 76 3.69 12.62 12.58
CA THR A 76 3.31 13.98 12.18
C THR A 76 4.29 15.03 12.69
N ASP A 77 4.93 14.82 13.84
CA ASP A 77 5.92 15.76 14.38
C ASP A 77 7.25 15.69 13.62
N ASP A 78 7.64 14.49 13.16
CA ASP A 78 8.74 14.35 12.20
C ASP A 78 8.45 15.11 10.91
N ALA A 79 7.21 15.04 10.41
CA ALA A 79 6.77 15.77 9.22
C ALA A 79 6.95 17.28 9.39
N ARG A 80 6.46 17.83 10.51
CA ARG A 80 6.55 19.27 10.81
C ARG A 80 7.99 19.77 10.86
N THR A 81 8.90 18.94 11.35
CA THR A 81 10.33 19.30 11.45
C THR A 81 11.05 19.13 10.12
N ARG A 82 10.97 17.94 9.52
CA ARG A 82 11.75 17.57 8.31
C ARG A 82 11.19 18.18 7.03
N LEU A 83 9.88 18.35 6.94
CA LEU A 83 9.18 18.90 5.78
C LEU A 83 8.73 20.35 5.98
N ARG A 84 9.34 21.07 6.94
CA ARG A 84 8.98 22.47 7.27
C ARG A 84 8.87 23.39 6.07
N HIS A 85 9.66 23.15 5.02
CA HIS A 85 9.68 23.95 3.79
C HIS A 85 8.46 23.74 2.89
N LEU A 86 7.67 22.69 3.11
CA LEU A 86 6.40 22.42 2.41
C LEU A 86 5.20 23.09 3.10
N TYR A 87 5.34 23.52 4.35
CA TYR A 87 4.28 24.23 5.04
C TYR A 87 4.21 25.68 4.55
N PRO A 88 3.00 26.25 4.43
CA PRO A 88 2.84 27.67 4.16
C PRO A 88 3.65 28.49 5.17
N LYS A 89 4.37 29.50 4.68
CA LYS A 89 4.95 30.52 5.54
C LYS A 89 3.89 31.59 5.73
N ASP A 90 3.62 31.95 6.99
CA ASP A 90 2.84 33.12 7.32
C ASP A 90 3.42 34.39 6.68
#